data_AF-A0A933CFR0-F1
#
_entry.id   AF-A0A933CFR0-F1
#
_cell.length_a   1.000
_cell.length_b   1.000
_cell.length_c   1.000
_cell.angle_alpha   90.00
_cell.angle_beta   90.00
_cell.angle_gamma   90.00
#
_symmetry.space_group_name_H-M   'P 1'
#
loop_
_entity.id
_entity.type
_entity.pdbx_description
1 polymer ?
#
loop_
_entity_poly.entity_id
_entity_poly.type
_entity_poly.pdbx_seq_one_letter_code
_entity_poly.pdbx_strand_id
1 'polypeptide(L)'
;MRLPADGRRPRSRIAAAAALLLAALAACSGPAEPEAPLPALSRPGMRWQVTRGDKAVFSMANASGRVDWGSQETDHPFLTGEVLDAKEETRLRLLLKKSRNFRDFVNQLGRAGYGVSAAAP
;
A
#
# COMPACT_ATOMS: atom_id res chain seq x y z
N MET A 1 -48.14 -11.58 -67.65
CA MET A 1 -48.21 -11.62 -66.17
C MET A 1 -47.25 -10.58 -65.62
N ARG A 2 -47.74 -9.68 -64.77
CA ARG A 2 -46.97 -8.67 -64.03
C ARG A 2 -46.33 -9.33 -62.79
N LEU A 3 -45.08 -8.95 -62.50
CA LEU A 3 -44.60 -8.58 -61.15
C LEU A 3 -43.17 -8.03 -61.26
N PRO A 4 -42.94 -6.74 -60.92
CA PRO A 4 -41.62 -6.21 -60.62
C PRO A 4 -41.35 -6.35 -59.11
N ALA A 5 -40.09 -6.52 -58.71
CA ALA A 5 -39.67 -6.25 -57.35
C ALA A 5 -38.25 -5.68 -57.37
N ASP A 6 -38.24 -4.39 -57.05
CA ASP A 6 -37.15 -3.52 -56.70
C ASP A 6 -36.28 -4.08 -55.57
N GLY A 7 -35.06 -3.57 -55.45
CA GLY A 7 -34.20 -3.93 -54.31
C GLY A 7 -32.74 -3.62 -54.49
N ARG A 8 -32.42 -2.40 -54.95
CA ARG A 8 -31.05 -1.87 -55.01
C ARG A 8 -30.36 -2.01 -53.65
N ARG A 9 -29.18 -2.64 -53.68
CA ARG A 9 -28.18 -2.55 -52.62
C ARG A 9 -27.55 -1.16 -52.61
N PRO A 10 -27.46 -0.48 -51.46
CA PRO A 10 -26.39 0.46 -51.23
C PRO A 10 -25.20 -0.28 -50.58
N ARG A 11 -24.09 -0.33 -51.33
CA ARG A 11 -22.74 -0.42 -50.76
C ARG A 11 -22.48 0.87 -49.99
N SER A 12 -21.89 0.79 -48.80
CA SER A 12 -20.72 1.63 -48.40
C SER A 12 -20.40 1.57 -46.91
N ARG A 13 -19.07 1.58 -46.66
CA ARG A 13 -18.30 2.00 -45.46
C ARG A 13 -18.12 0.93 -44.39
N ILE A 14 -17.05 0.13 -44.43
CA ILE A 14 -15.63 0.44 -44.09
C ILE A 14 -15.43 0.76 -42.60
N ALA A 15 -14.71 -0.16 -41.96
CA ALA A 15 -13.79 -0.06 -40.82
C ALA A 15 -14.27 0.55 -39.50
N ALA A 16 -14.15 -0.22 -38.41
CA ALA A 16 -13.04 -0.12 -37.44
C ALA A 16 -13.38 -0.87 -36.14
N ALA A 17 -12.32 -1.38 -35.47
CA ALA A 17 -12.26 -1.91 -34.10
C ALA A 17 -12.98 -3.26 -33.89
N ALA A 18 -12.34 -4.44 -33.88
CA ALA A 18 -11.06 -4.84 -33.31
C ALA A 18 -10.86 -4.38 -31.86
N ALA A 19 -10.86 -5.37 -30.97
CA ALA A 19 -10.46 -5.34 -29.57
C ALA A 19 -11.37 -4.56 -28.62
N LEU A 20 -12.00 -5.29 -27.70
CA LEU A 20 -11.96 -5.04 -26.25
C LEU A 20 -13.01 -5.91 -25.58
N LEU A 21 -12.59 -7.06 -25.04
CA LEU A 21 -13.25 -7.73 -23.90
C LEU A 21 -12.26 -8.70 -23.27
N LEU A 22 -11.13 -8.14 -22.82
CA LEU A 22 -10.14 -8.78 -21.97
C LEU A 22 -9.80 -7.78 -20.87
N ALA A 23 -10.64 -7.72 -19.84
CA ALA A 23 -10.35 -7.03 -18.58
C ALA A 23 -11.29 -7.50 -17.45
N ALA A 24 -11.31 -8.81 -17.17
CA ALA A 24 -11.62 -9.29 -15.83
C ALA A 24 -10.35 -9.11 -14.98
N LEU A 25 -10.00 -7.86 -14.70
CA LEU A 25 -8.91 -7.50 -13.79
C LEU A 25 -9.52 -7.08 -12.46
N ALA A 26 -9.10 -7.80 -11.41
CA ALA A 26 -8.82 -7.22 -10.11
C ALA A 26 -9.96 -6.42 -9.44
N ALA A 27 -10.98 -7.13 -8.96
CA ALA A 27 -11.87 -6.62 -7.90
C ALA A 27 -11.38 -7.03 -6.49
N CYS A 28 -10.06 -7.17 -6.30
CA CYS A 28 -9.40 -7.06 -5.00
C CYS A 28 -8.75 -5.67 -4.88
N SER A 29 -9.48 -4.63 -5.24
CA SER A 29 -9.16 -3.27 -4.80
C SER A 29 -10.08 -2.99 -3.64
N GLY A 30 -9.64 -3.38 -2.44
CA GLY A 30 -10.24 -2.88 -1.21
C GLY A 30 -10.29 -1.35 -1.28
N PRO A 31 -11.27 -0.70 -0.65
CA PRO A 31 -11.30 0.74 -0.58
C PRO A 31 -9.98 1.19 0.05
N ALA A 32 -9.12 1.79 -0.77
CA ALA A 32 -7.99 2.56 -0.28
C ALA A 32 -8.62 3.68 0.54
N GLU A 33 -8.67 3.49 1.86
CA GLU A 33 -9.19 4.46 2.79
C GLU A 33 -8.51 5.80 2.51
N PRO A 34 -9.29 6.89 2.48
CA PRO A 34 -8.76 8.22 2.27
C PRO A 34 -7.65 8.44 3.29
N GLU A 35 -6.49 8.89 2.79
CA GLU A 35 -5.29 9.24 3.54
C GLU A 35 -5.67 9.95 4.85
N ALA A 36 -5.88 9.17 5.91
CA ALA A 36 -6.31 9.70 7.18
C ALA A 36 -5.17 10.60 7.64
N PRO A 37 -5.44 11.87 8.05
CA PRO A 37 -4.39 12.75 8.54
C PRO A 37 -3.68 12.00 9.65
N LEU A 38 -2.40 11.67 9.41
CA LEU A 38 -1.58 10.79 10.25
C LEU A 38 -1.92 11.07 11.72
N PRO A 39 -2.69 10.20 12.39
CA PRO A 39 -3.24 10.53 13.70
C PRO A 39 -2.07 10.87 14.59
N ALA A 40 -2.17 11.95 15.37
CA ALA A 40 -1.09 12.56 16.14
C ALA A 40 0.04 11.58 16.50
N LEU A 41 1.04 11.46 15.60
CA LEU A 41 2.12 10.45 15.62
C LEU A 41 3.04 10.58 16.84
N SER A 42 2.72 11.52 17.72
CA SER A 42 3.48 11.89 18.91
C SER A 42 2.77 11.54 20.21
N ARG A 43 1.65 10.80 20.18
CA ARG A 43 1.01 10.33 21.42
C ARG A 43 1.94 9.34 22.14
N PRO A 44 2.48 9.69 23.31
CA PRO A 44 3.30 8.77 24.09
C PRO A 44 2.45 7.58 24.54
N GLY A 45 3.02 6.37 24.49
CA GLY A 45 2.33 5.12 24.86
C GLY A 45 1.43 4.52 23.76
N MET A 46 1.20 5.23 22.65
CA MET A 46 0.44 4.68 21.53
C MET A 46 1.34 3.79 20.67
N ARG A 47 0.90 2.55 20.45
CA ARG A 47 1.52 1.64 19.48
C ARG A 47 0.94 1.87 18.09
N TRP A 48 1.80 1.69 17.12
CA TRP A 48 1.56 1.85 15.70
C TRP A 48 1.89 0.56 15.01
N GLN A 49 1.09 0.18 14.03
CA GLN A 49 1.34 -0.97 13.20
C GLN A 49 1.67 -0.49 11.79
N VAL A 50 2.74 -1.05 11.23
CA VAL A 50 3.13 -0.87 9.84
C VAL A 50 2.63 -2.07 9.07
N THR A 51 1.94 -1.80 7.97
CA THR A 51 1.38 -2.83 7.09
C THR A 51 2.00 -2.76 5.70
N ARG A 52 2.02 -3.90 5.02
CA ARG A 52 2.33 -4.02 3.59
C ARG A 52 1.22 -4.80 2.93
N GLY A 53 0.39 -4.11 2.14
CA GLY A 53 -0.92 -4.65 1.77
C GLY A 53 -1.74 -4.91 3.04
N ASP A 54 -2.31 -6.10 3.15
CA ASP A 54 -3.16 -6.50 4.28
C ASP A 54 -2.39 -7.10 5.46
N LYS A 55 -1.06 -7.17 5.38
CA LYS A 55 -0.22 -7.83 6.39
C LYS A 55 0.48 -6.82 7.28
N ALA A 56 0.37 -6.99 8.60
CA ALA A 56 1.22 -6.30 9.57
C ALA A 56 2.65 -6.85 9.53
N VAL A 57 3.63 -5.95 9.40
CA VAL A 57 5.05 -6.30 9.21
C VAL A 57 5.95 -5.71 10.30
N PHE A 58 5.50 -4.66 10.99
CA PHE A 58 6.25 -4.03 12.07
C PHE A 58 5.29 -3.42 13.08
N SER A 59 5.59 -3.56 14.36
CA SER A 59 4.91 -2.88 15.46
C SER A 59 5.88 -1.88 16.08
N MET A 60 5.46 -0.64 16.31
CA MET A 60 6.35 0.41 16.81
C MET A 60 5.67 1.41 17.72
N ALA A 61 6.45 2.06 18.57
CA ALA A 61 6.04 3.18 19.42
C ALA A 61 7.07 4.30 19.30
N ASN A 62 6.59 5.55 19.35
CA ASN A 62 7.45 6.73 19.44
C ASN A 62 7.98 6.88 20.88
N ALA A 63 8.93 6.04 21.24
CA ALA A 63 9.61 6.02 22.53
C ALA A 63 11.04 5.52 22.33
N SER A 64 12.03 6.17 22.95
CA SER A 64 13.39 5.66 23.01
C SER A 64 13.41 4.28 23.68
N GLY A 65 14.06 3.31 23.04
CA GLY A 65 14.12 1.96 23.58
C GLY A 65 14.73 1.01 22.56
N ARG A 66 14.16 -0.20 22.43
CA ARG A 66 14.73 -1.27 21.60
C ARG A 66 13.86 -1.59 20.41
N VAL A 67 14.51 -1.91 19.30
CA VAL A 67 13.87 -2.52 18.15
C VAL A 67 14.33 -3.95 18.04
N ASP A 68 13.38 -4.88 18.14
CA ASP A 68 13.61 -6.30 17.92
C ASP A 68 13.47 -6.61 16.43
N TRP A 69 14.58 -7.01 15.81
CA TRP A 69 14.66 -7.46 14.42
C TRP A 69 14.52 -8.98 14.30
N GLY A 70 14.01 -9.68 15.30
CA GLY A 70 13.81 -11.13 15.34
C GLY A 70 15.11 -11.95 15.52
N SER A 71 16.20 -11.52 14.89
CA SER A 71 17.54 -12.11 15.03
C SER A 71 18.47 -11.25 15.89
N GLN A 72 18.14 -9.97 16.07
CA GLN A 72 18.98 -8.99 16.76
C GLN A 72 18.12 -7.89 17.37
N GLU A 73 18.36 -7.56 18.64
CA GLU A 73 17.84 -6.33 19.24
C GLU A 73 18.80 -5.17 18.99
N THR A 74 18.27 -3.98 18.73
CA THR A 74 19.07 -2.75 18.56
C THR A 74 18.45 -1.59 19.32
N ASP A 75 19.24 -0.94 20.18
CA ASP A 75 18.82 0.29 20.86
C ASP A 75 18.61 1.43 19.84
N HIS A 76 17.53 2.18 20.01
CA HIS A 76 17.16 3.29 19.15
C HIS A 76 16.76 4.54 19.95
N PRO A 77 17.26 5.73 19.56
CA PRO A 77 17.10 6.95 20.36
C PRO A 77 15.67 7.51 20.39
N PHE A 78 14.78 7.06 19.50
CA PHE A 78 13.41 7.60 19.38
C PHE A 78 12.36 6.54 19.05
N LEU A 79 12.72 5.26 18.97
CA LEU A 79 11.82 4.22 18.51
C LEU A 79 11.97 2.96 19.35
N THR A 80 10.84 2.34 19.65
CA THR A 80 10.76 1.00 20.22
C THR A 80 9.85 0.19 19.33
N GLY A 81 10.17 -1.06 19.04
CA GLY A 81 9.34 -1.85 18.13
C GLY A 81 9.80 -3.28 17.95
N GLU A 82 9.04 -4.02 17.15
CA GLU A 82 9.26 -5.42 16.85
C GLU A 82 8.86 -5.70 15.40
N VAL A 83 9.73 -6.40 14.68
CA VAL A 83 9.44 -6.89 13.32
C VAL A 83 8.57 -8.14 13.39
N LEU A 84 7.40 -8.05 12.77
CA LEU A 84 6.43 -9.14 12.70
C LEU A 84 6.65 -10.04 11.46
N ASP A 85 7.37 -9.54 10.45
CA ASP A 85 7.71 -10.27 9.25
C ASP A 85 9.21 -10.16 8.93
N ALA A 86 9.96 -11.24 9.16
CA ALA A 86 11.39 -11.32 8.87
C ALA A 86 11.74 -11.01 7.40
N LYS A 87 10.80 -11.22 6.45
CA LYS A 87 11.02 -10.87 5.04
C LYS A 87 11.16 -9.36 4.82
N GLU A 88 10.58 -8.55 5.70
CA GLU A 88 10.61 -7.09 5.62
C GLU A 88 11.73 -6.48 6.48
N GLU A 89 12.34 -7.25 7.38
CA GLU A 89 13.35 -6.81 8.34
C GLU A 89 14.47 -5.99 7.69
N THR A 90 15.11 -6.54 6.65
CA THR A 90 16.24 -5.88 5.96
C THR A 90 15.83 -4.52 5.39
N ARG A 91 14.61 -4.43 4.83
CA ARG A 91 14.10 -3.19 4.23
C ARG A 91 13.73 -2.17 5.29
N LEU A 92 13.02 -2.60 6.35
CA LEU A 92 12.65 -1.76 7.48
C LEU A 92 13.88 -1.20 8.20
N ARG A 93 14.91 -2.02 8.41
CA ARG A 93 16.18 -1.62 9.01
C ARG A 93 16.91 -0.58 8.16
N LEU A 94 16.90 -0.74 6.83
CA LEU A 94 17.49 0.24 5.92
C LEU A 94 16.76 1.58 5.96
N LEU A 95 15.42 1.57 6.01
CA LEU A 95 14.61 2.80 6.13
C LEU A 95 14.87 3.48 7.48
N LEU A 96 14.93 2.71 8.56
CA LEU A 96 15.19 3.25 9.89
C LEU A 96 16.59 3.87 9.98
N LYS A 97 17.62 3.21 9.44
CA LYS A 97 18.99 3.74 9.40
C LYS A 97 19.11 5.05 8.63
N LYS A 98 18.27 5.26 7.61
CA LYS A 98 18.21 6.51 6.84
C LYS A 98 17.40 7.61 7.53
N SER A 99 16.69 7.28 8.60
CA SER A 99 15.75 8.18 9.26
C SER A 99 16.41 8.93 10.40
N ARG A 100 16.16 10.23 10.49
CA ARG A 100 16.73 11.08 11.55
C ARG A 100 15.89 11.11 12.83
N ASN A 101 14.59 10.87 12.71
CA ASN A 101 13.63 10.89 13.80
C ASN A 101 12.39 10.05 13.44
N PHE A 102 11.46 9.89 14.39
CA PHE A 102 10.24 9.08 14.20
C PHE A 102 9.40 9.54 13.01
N ARG A 103 9.21 10.86 12.85
CA ARG A 103 8.43 11.44 11.74
C ARG A 103 9.07 11.13 10.40
N ASP A 104 10.39 11.28 10.30
CA ASP A 104 11.14 10.96 9.09
C ASP A 104 11.03 9.47 8.73
N PHE A 105 11.07 8.60 9.74
CA PHE A 105 10.85 7.17 9.54
C PHE A 105 9.46 6.84 9.01
N VAL A 106 8.40 7.40 9.59
CA VAL A 106 7.02 7.21 9.09
C VAL A 106 6.86 7.75 7.67
N ASN A 107 7.47 8.90 7.35
CA ASN A 107 7.47 9.43 5.99
C ASN A 107 8.20 8.51 5.00
N GLN A 108 9.33 7.91 5.40
CA GLN A 108 10.06 6.95 4.57
C GLN A 108 9.27 5.64 4.37
N LEU A 109 8.53 5.18 5.38
CA LEU A 109 7.61 4.05 5.27
C LEU A 109 6.52 4.33 4.23
N GLY A 110 5.85 5.48 4.32
CA GLY A 110 4.83 5.87 3.33
C GLY A 110 5.37 5.92 1.91
N ARG A 111 6.55 6.54 1.71
CA ARG A 111 7.24 6.58 0.40
C ARG A 111 7.64 5.21 -0.13
N ALA A 112 7.91 4.25 0.76
CA ALA A 112 8.27 2.89 0.41
C ALA A 112 7.05 1.98 0.17
N GLY A 113 5.83 2.51 0.31
CA GLY A 113 4.56 1.81 0.07
C GLY A 113 4.03 1.05 1.27
N TYR A 114 4.46 1.38 2.49
CA TYR A 114 3.91 0.82 3.71
C TYR A 114 2.73 1.68 4.21
N GLY A 115 1.70 1.01 4.74
CA GLY A 115 0.67 1.64 5.55
C GLY A 115 1.15 1.80 6.99
N VAL A 116 0.70 2.85 7.68
CA VAL A 116 0.94 3.05 9.11
C VAL A 116 -0.38 3.39 9.77
N SER A 117 -0.83 2.55 10.69
CA SER A 117 -2.08 2.73 11.43
C SER A 117 -1.84 2.65 12.94
N ALA A 118 -2.77 3.21 13.71
CA ALA A 118 -2.79 3.02 15.15
C ALA A 118 -3.05 1.53 15.46
N ALA A 119 -2.22 0.91 16.29
CA ALA A 119 -2.54 -0.40 16.82
C ALA A 119 -3.63 -0.24 17.88
N ALA A 120 -4.67 -1.08 17.81
CA ALA A 120 -5.65 -1.17 18.89
C ALA A 120 -4.94 -1.60 20.20
N PRO A 121 -5.38 -1.07 21.37
CA PRO A 121 -4.82 -1.44 22.67
C PRO A 121 -5.03 -2.91 23.01
#